data_AF-A0A935VFL2-F1
#
_entry.id   AF-A0A935VFL2-F1
#
_cell.length_a   1.000
_cell.length_b   1.000
_cell.length_c   1.000
_cell.angle_alpha   90.00
_cell.angle_beta   90.00
_cell.angle_gamma   90.00
#
_symmetry.space_group_name_H-M   'P 1'
#
loop_
_entity.id
_entity.type
_entity.pdbx_description
1 polymer ?
#
loop_
_entity_poly.entity_id
_entity_poly.type
_entity_poly.pdbx_seq_one_letter_code
_entity_poly.pdbx_strand_id
1 'polypeptide(L)'
;MTDKAKRKGVAIGYNYEAGPSIAFLRPYYLELIYNFEQDGRFYNELRPEKYSVDNAEKFLDYNSIFGGASGNKGWSDLSIVPGIQGKLGLFFSLGAFEEYAKSIEVGIMGDLFIRKIPIMVETETISAKPYFFNFYINIEFGKRTN
;
A
#
# COMPACT_ATOMS: atom_id res chain seq x y z
N MET A 1 -38.29 -42.70 -5.03
CA MET A 1 -38.46 -41.23 -4.91
C MET A 1 -37.14 -40.65 -4.45
N THR A 2 -36.39 -40.13 -5.42
CA THR A 2 -35.34 -39.08 -5.34
C THR A 2 -34.08 -39.30 -4.47
N ASP A 3 -33.18 -40.16 -4.93
CA ASP A 3 -31.77 -40.29 -4.44
C ASP A 3 -30.78 -39.53 -5.36
N LYS A 4 -31.13 -38.31 -5.79
CA LYS A 4 -30.31 -37.51 -6.74
C LYS A 4 -30.14 -36.03 -6.34
N ALA A 5 -30.26 -35.71 -5.06
CA ALA A 5 -30.02 -34.36 -4.54
C ALA A 5 -28.61 -34.16 -3.91
N LYS A 6 -27.71 -35.17 -3.95
CA LYS A 6 -26.57 -35.21 -3.02
C LYS A 6 -25.20 -34.76 -3.54
N ARG A 7 -25.00 -34.21 -4.75
CA ARG A 7 -23.61 -33.95 -5.24
C ARG A 7 -23.40 -32.67 -6.04
N LYS A 8 -23.72 -31.50 -5.46
CA LYS A 8 -23.22 -30.18 -5.88
C LYS A 8 -23.17 -29.20 -4.70
N GLY A 9 -22.46 -29.57 -3.64
CA GLY A 9 -22.32 -28.71 -2.46
C GLY A 9 -21.28 -27.61 -2.69
N VAL A 10 -21.66 -26.36 -2.41
CA VAL A 10 -20.70 -25.26 -2.19
C VAL A 10 -20.23 -25.38 -0.74
N ALA A 11 -18.92 -25.48 -0.52
CA ALA A 11 -18.37 -25.38 0.82
C ALA A 11 -18.17 -23.90 1.15
N ILE A 12 -18.72 -23.46 2.28
CA ILE A 12 -18.56 -22.10 2.80
C ILE A 12 -17.75 -22.24 4.08
N GLY A 13 -16.70 -21.43 4.20
CA GLY A 13 -15.94 -21.30 5.43
C GLY A 13 -15.55 -19.87 5.72
N TYR A 14 -14.98 -19.66 6.89
CA TYR A 14 -14.45 -18.38 7.34
C TYR A 14 -12.97 -18.55 7.68
N ASN A 15 -12.18 -17.53 7.38
CA ASN A 15 -10.78 -17.44 7.73
C ASN A 15 -10.56 -16.18 8.56
N TYR A 16 -9.76 -16.31 9.60
CA TYR A 16 -9.28 -15.19 10.38
C TYR A 16 -7.78 -15.36 10.57
N GLU A 17 -7.04 -14.29 10.31
CA GLU A 17 -5.58 -14.27 10.39
C GLU A 17 -5.20 -13.00 11.14
N ALA A 18 -4.21 -13.08 12.02
CA ALA A 18 -3.65 -11.94 12.71
C ALA A 18 -2.16 -12.18 12.90
N GLY A 19 -1.34 -11.13 12.73
CA GLY A 19 0.10 -11.27 12.81
C GLY A 19 0.83 -9.94 12.94
N PRO A 20 2.15 -9.98 13.16
CA PRO A 20 2.97 -8.79 13.09
C PRO A 20 2.97 -8.22 11.66
N SER A 21 3.12 -6.91 11.55
CA SER A 21 3.34 -6.21 10.28
C SER A 21 4.53 -5.27 10.41
N ILE A 22 5.19 -4.99 9.29
CA ILE A 22 6.30 -4.04 9.22
C ILE A 22 6.07 -3.18 7.98
N ALA A 23 5.94 -1.87 8.19
CA ALA A 23 5.90 -0.89 7.11
C ALA A 23 7.30 -0.33 6.85
N PHE A 24 7.70 -0.38 5.58
CA PHE A 24 8.90 0.27 5.08
C PHE A 24 8.52 1.61 4.45
N LEU A 25 8.93 2.70 5.09
CA LEU A 25 8.64 4.05 4.66
C LEU A 25 9.83 4.60 3.90
N ARG A 26 9.63 4.77 2.60
CA ARG A 26 10.58 5.48 1.74
C ARG A 26 10.21 6.97 1.70
N PRO A 27 11.11 7.88 2.10
CA PRO A 27 10.82 9.31 2.01
C PRO A 27 10.75 9.77 0.55
N TYR A 28 9.84 10.71 0.28
CA TYR A 28 9.76 11.37 -1.01
C TYR A 28 10.97 12.30 -1.19
N TYR A 29 11.75 12.04 -2.23
CA TYR A 29 12.79 12.95 -2.69
C TYR A 29 12.25 13.72 -3.89
N LEU A 30 12.26 15.05 -3.80
CA LEU A 30 11.83 15.94 -4.87
C LEU A 30 13.03 16.75 -5.37
N GLU A 31 13.07 17.00 -6.68
CA GLU A 31 14.03 17.92 -7.28
C GLU A 31 13.47 19.33 -7.15
N LEU A 32 14.07 20.12 -6.26
CA LEU A 32 13.68 21.49 -6.01
C LEU A 32 14.50 22.45 -6.87
N ILE A 33 13.84 23.50 -7.38
CA ILE A 33 14.46 24.54 -8.20
C ILE A 33 15.04 25.62 -7.29
N TYR A 34 16.35 25.81 -7.39
CA TYR A 34 17.06 26.91 -6.75
C TYR A 34 17.56 27.88 -7.82
N ASN A 35 17.00 29.08 -7.80
CA ASN A 35 17.45 30.18 -8.64
C ASN A 35 18.53 30.95 -7.87
N PHE A 36 19.72 31.10 -8.46
CA PHE A 36 20.78 31.94 -7.91
C PHE A 36 21.42 32.79 -9.00
N GLU A 37 21.89 33.97 -8.61
CA GLU A 37 22.59 34.88 -9.49
C GLU A 37 24.09 34.76 -9.24
N GLN A 38 24.85 34.49 -10.31
CA GLN A 38 26.30 34.50 -10.27
C GLN A 38 26.80 35.33 -11.45
N ASP A 39 27.60 36.36 -11.16
CA ASP A 39 28.22 37.23 -12.17
C ASP A 39 27.20 37.87 -13.14
N GLY A 40 26.06 38.33 -12.61
CA GLY A 40 24.98 38.97 -13.38
C GLY A 40 24.17 38.03 -14.27
N ARG A 41 24.33 36.71 -14.11
CA ARG A 41 23.58 35.67 -14.84
C ARG A 41 22.71 34.85 -13.88
N PHE A 42 21.48 34.58 -14.29
CA PHE A 42 20.55 33.72 -13.57
C PHE A 42 20.81 32.26 -13.90
N TYR A 43 21.05 31.45 -12.87
CA TYR A 43 21.22 30.01 -12.96
C TYR A 43 20.13 29.30 -12.17
N ASN A 44 19.66 28.19 -12.73
CA ASN A 44 18.73 27.27 -12.07
C ASN A 44 19.49 25.99 -11.75
N GLU A 45 19.56 25.64 -10.47
CA GLU A 45 20.10 24.36 -10.02
C GLU A 45 18.97 23.49 -9.45
N LEU A 46 18.98 22.23 -9.87
CA LEU A 46 18.07 21.20 -9.36
C LEU A 46 18.76 20.47 -8.22
N ARG A 47 18.18 20.52 -7.03
CA ARG A 47 18.70 19.81 -5.86
C ARG A 47 17.70 18.75 -5.39
N PRO A 48 18.08 17.46 -5.37
CA PRO A 48 17.23 16.41 -4.85
C PRO A 48 17.25 16.44 -3.32
N GLU A 49 16.13 16.82 -2.72
CA GLU A 49 15.98 16.96 -1.27
C GLU A 49 14.82 16.12 -0.75
N LYS A 50 14.91 15.68 0.52
CA LYS A 50 13.79 15.12 1.28
C LYS A 50 13.14 16.20 2.12
N TYR A 51 11.89 16.00 2.53
CA TYR A 51 11.20 16.92 3.43
C TYR A 51 11.95 17.08 4.76
N SER A 52 12.17 18.33 5.16
CA SER A 52 12.67 18.80 6.44
C SER A 52 11.85 20.02 6.86
N VAL A 53 11.85 20.36 8.15
CA VAL A 53 11.21 21.59 8.64
C VAL A 53 11.84 22.82 7.98
N ASP A 54 13.14 22.78 7.72
CA ASP A 54 13.90 23.91 7.14
C ASP A 54 13.59 24.17 5.66
N ASN A 55 13.17 23.14 4.91
CA ASN A 55 12.84 23.28 3.48
C ASN A 55 11.34 23.16 3.20
N ALA A 56 10.50 23.14 4.24
CA ALA A 56 9.06 22.92 4.13
C ALA A 56 8.38 23.92 3.18
N GLU A 57 8.78 25.20 3.23
CA GLU A 57 8.22 26.24 2.35
C GLU A 57 8.43 25.94 0.87
N LYS A 58 9.62 25.46 0.49
CA LYS A 58 9.93 25.09 -0.90
C LYS A 58 9.43 23.71 -1.28
N PHE A 59 9.50 22.76 -0.35
CA PHE A 59 9.12 21.36 -0.60
C PHE A 59 7.60 21.20 -0.79
N LEU A 60 6.81 22.07 -0.16
CA LEU A 60 5.35 22.07 -0.29
C LEU A 60 4.83 23.02 -1.38
N ASP A 61 5.68 23.90 -1.93
CA ASP A 61 5.32 24.79 -3.03
C ASP A 61 5.43 24.09 -4.39
N TYR A 62 4.29 23.94 -5.06
CA TYR A 62 4.20 23.34 -6.39
C TYR A 62 5.09 24.02 -7.43
N ASN A 63 5.31 25.34 -7.34
CA ASN A 63 6.11 26.08 -8.32
C ASN A 63 7.62 25.86 -8.13
N SER A 64 8.02 25.43 -6.94
CA SER A 64 9.41 25.15 -6.58
C SER A 64 9.83 23.71 -6.90
N ILE A 65 8.89 22.85 -7.30
CA ILE A 65 9.11 21.43 -7.59
C ILE A 65 9.29 21.24 -9.11
N PHE A 66 10.47 20.78 -9.52
CA PHE A 66 10.73 20.38 -10.90
C PHE A 66 10.16 18.98 -11.20
N GLY A 67 10.27 18.06 -10.23
CA GLY A 67 9.76 16.70 -10.36
C GLY A 67 10.19 15.77 -9.22
N GLY A 68 9.85 14.48 -9.36
CA GLY A 68 10.34 13.44 -8.46
C GLY A 68 11.80 13.10 -8.75
N ALA A 69 12.62 12.98 -7.70
CA ALA A 69 14.02 12.61 -7.86
C ALA A 69 14.18 11.18 -8.40
N SER A 70 15.40 10.88 -8.88
CA SER A 70 15.72 9.56 -9.44
C SER A 70 15.29 8.40 -8.54
N GLY A 71 14.77 7.33 -9.15
CA GLY A 71 14.21 6.16 -8.46
C GLY A 71 15.17 5.41 -7.50
N ASN A 72 16.46 5.73 -7.52
CA ASN A 72 17.47 5.18 -6.61
C ASN A 72 17.68 6.03 -5.33
N LYS A 73 17.12 7.24 -5.24
CA LYS A 73 17.20 8.09 -4.04
C LYS A 73 16.16 7.68 -2.99
N GLY A 74 16.53 7.74 -1.71
CA GLY A 74 15.64 7.41 -0.59
C GLY A 74 15.64 5.95 -0.13
N TRP A 75 16.36 5.05 -0.80
CA TRP A 75 16.58 3.69 -0.28
C TRP A 75 17.52 3.66 0.94
N SER A 76 18.42 4.65 1.05
CA SER A 76 19.32 4.84 2.21
C SER A 76 18.62 5.40 3.45
N ASP A 77 17.50 6.11 3.26
CA ASP A 77 16.77 6.82 4.31
C ASP A 77 15.46 6.10 4.68
N LEU A 78 15.43 4.78 4.53
CA LEU A 78 14.26 3.97 4.81
C LEU A 78 13.95 4.01 6.31
N SER A 79 12.71 4.34 6.65
CA SER A 79 12.23 4.29 8.03
C SER A 79 11.35 3.06 8.21
N ILE A 80 11.58 2.32 9.29
CA ILE A 80 10.84 1.08 9.58
C ILE A 80 9.83 1.38 10.66
N VAL A 81 8.58 0.98 10.42
CA VAL A 81 7.50 1.11 11.39
C VAL A 81 6.87 -0.25 11.64
N PRO A 82 7.08 -0.85 12.83
CA PRO A 82 6.39 -2.08 13.19
C PRO A 82 4.90 -1.80 13.46
N GLY A 83 4.10 -2.84 13.27
CA GLY A 83 2.67 -2.83 13.47
C GLY A 83 2.11 -4.23 13.67
N ILE A 84 0.80 -4.30 13.67
CA ILE A 84 0.03 -5.53 13.63
C ILE A 84 -0.92 -5.46 12.43
N GLN A 85 -1.22 -6.61 11.85
CA GLN A 85 -2.20 -6.76 10.79
C GLN A 85 -3.20 -7.85 11.14
N GLY A 86 -4.41 -7.70 10.62
CA GLY A 86 -5.48 -8.68 10.74
C GLY A 86 -6.26 -8.79 9.44
N LYS A 87 -6.73 -10.00 9.14
CA LYS A 87 -7.53 -10.33 7.97
C LYS A 87 -8.69 -11.21 8.39
N LEU A 88 -9.88 -10.89 7.89
CA LEU A 88 -11.11 -11.63 8.12
C LEU A 88 -11.80 -11.85 6.77
N GLY A 89 -12.05 -13.09 6.42
CA GLY A 89 -12.60 -13.45 5.11
C GLY A 89 -13.59 -14.59 5.16
N LEU A 90 -14.48 -14.62 4.18
CA LEU A 90 -15.32 -15.75 3.85
C LEU A 90 -14.78 -16.38 2.58
N PHE A 91 -14.59 -17.70 2.60
CA PHE A 91 -14.18 -18.45 1.41
C PHE A 91 -15.30 -19.40 0.96
N PHE A 92 -15.50 -19.42 -0.34
CA PHE A 92 -16.50 -20.24 -1.03
C PHE A 92 -15.75 -21.17 -1.97
N SER A 93 -15.75 -22.46 -1.69
CA SER A 93 -15.17 -23.47 -2.56
C SER A 93 -16.29 -24.17 -3.36
N LEU A 94 -16.26 -23.95 -4.67
CA LEU A 94 -17.14 -24.58 -5.64
C LEU A 94 -16.43 -25.83 -6.17
N GLY A 95 -16.82 -27.01 -5.66
CA GLY A 95 -16.40 -28.27 -6.26
C GLY A 95 -15.72 -29.24 -5.30
N ALA A 96 -16.51 -29.90 -4.46
CA ALA A 96 -16.07 -31.14 -3.80
C ALA A 96 -15.92 -32.33 -4.79
N PHE A 97 -16.34 -32.19 -6.07
CA PHE A 97 -16.41 -33.30 -7.03
C PHE A 97 -16.15 -32.95 -8.51
N GLU A 98 -15.73 -31.73 -8.86
CA GLU A 98 -15.40 -31.36 -10.25
C GLU A 98 -13.88 -31.20 -10.46
N GLU A 99 -13.40 -31.52 -11.67
CA GLU A 99 -11.98 -31.49 -12.08
C GLU A 99 -11.35 -30.07 -12.05
N TYR A 100 -12.21 -29.06 -11.87
CA TYR A 100 -11.87 -27.64 -11.77
C TYR A 100 -12.18 -27.13 -10.37
N ALA A 101 -11.15 -26.96 -9.55
CA ALA A 101 -11.26 -26.28 -8.27
C ALA A 101 -11.42 -24.77 -8.53
N LYS A 102 -12.57 -24.21 -8.14
CA LYS A 102 -12.79 -22.77 -8.15
C LYS A 102 -13.10 -22.33 -6.73
N SER A 103 -12.26 -21.48 -6.16
CA SER A 103 -12.48 -20.88 -4.85
C SER A 103 -12.52 -19.37 -4.97
N ILE A 104 -13.47 -18.75 -4.26
CA ILE A 104 -13.57 -17.30 -4.15
C ILE A 104 -13.49 -16.97 -2.66
N GLU A 105 -12.54 -16.13 -2.28
CA GLU A 105 -12.44 -15.57 -0.95
C GLU A 105 -12.73 -14.07 -1.03
N VAL A 106 -13.59 -13.58 -0.15
CA VAL A 106 -13.86 -12.14 -0.01
C VAL A 106 -13.71 -11.77 1.45
N GLY A 107 -13.01 -10.67 1.71
CA GLY A 107 -12.80 -10.25 3.08
C GLY A 107 -12.31 -8.82 3.23
N ILE A 108 -12.04 -8.51 4.49
CA ILE A 108 -11.47 -7.27 4.94
C ILE A 108 -10.12 -7.56 5.57
N MET A 109 -9.19 -6.62 5.43
CA MET A 109 -7.96 -6.61 6.18
C MET A 109 -7.73 -5.22 6.77
N GLY A 110 -7.00 -5.16 7.87
CA GLY A 110 -6.59 -3.90 8.45
C GLY A 110 -5.22 -3.99 9.09
N ASP A 111 -4.51 -2.88 9.04
CA ASP A 111 -3.18 -2.69 9.60
C ASP A 111 -3.24 -1.61 10.68
N LEU A 112 -2.50 -1.81 11.77
CA LEU A 112 -2.33 -0.83 12.83
C LEU A 112 -0.84 -0.70 13.16
N PHE A 113 -0.31 0.51 13.08
CA PHE A 113 1.10 0.82 13.27
C PHE A 113 1.34 1.59 14.58
N ILE A 114 2.53 1.44 15.16
CA ILE A 114 2.90 2.11 16.41
C ILE A 114 2.98 3.65 16.29
N ARG A 115 3.18 4.15 15.08
CA ARG A 115 3.27 5.59 14.78
C ARG A 115 2.43 5.91 13.55
N LYS A 116 2.01 7.17 13.45
CA LYS A 116 1.35 7.70 12.25
C LYS A 116 2.27 7.53 11.05
N ILE A 117 1.71 7.06 9.94
CA ILE A 117 2.44 6.96 8.68
C ILE A 117 2.36 8.32 7.98
N PRO A 118 3.48 9.07 7.88
CA PRO A 118 3.49 10.40 7.30
C PRO A 118 3.11 10.32 5.82
N ILE A 119 2.28 11.28 5.40
CA ILE A 119 1.91 11.49 4.01
C ILE A 119 2.52 12.81 3.54
N MET A 120 2.70 12.97 2.23
CA MET A 120 3.40 14.12 1.65
C MET A 120 2.74 15.47 2.01
N VAL A 121 1.41 15.52 2.06
CA VAL A 121 0.65 16.74 2.42
C VAL A 121 -0.46 16.33 3.37
N GLU A 122 -0.46 16.91 4.57
CA GLU A 122 -1.57 16.82 5.50
C GLU A 122 -2.54 17.98 5.24
N THR A 123 -3.76 17.64 4.84
CA THR A 123 -4.88 18.59 4.71
C THR A 123 -5.89 18.29 5.82
N GLU A 124 -6.77 19.23 6.16
CA GLU A 124 -7.84 19.02 7.15
C GLU A 124 -8.67 17.74 6.88
N THR A 125 -8.80 17.34 5.62
CA THR A 125 -9.52 16.12 5.18
C THR A 125 -8.65 14.87 5.15
N ILE A 126 -7.33 15.01 4.97
CA ILE A 126 -6.39 13.89 4.77
C ILE A 126 -5.22 14.09 5.73
N SER A 127 -5.28 13.43 6.89
CA SER A 127 -4.21 13.44 7.88
C SER A 127 -3.54 12.06 7.96
N ALA A 128 -2.27 12.05 8.37
CA ALA A 128 -1.53 10.83 8.63
C ALA A 128 -2.23 9.98 9.70
N LYS A 129 -2.68 8.78 9.32
CA LYS A 129 -3.35 7.81 10.22
C LYS A 129 -2.40 6.66 10.55
N PRO A 130 -2.47 6.10 11.77
CA PRO A 130 -1.72 4.91 12.13
C PRO A 130 -2.43 3.61 11.71
N TYR A 131 -3.66 3.69 11.17
CA TYR A 131 -4.46 2.53 10.79
C TYR A 131 -4.86 2.59 9.31
N PHE A 132 -4.90 1.42 8.68
CA PHE A 132 -5.31 1.23 7.29
C PHE A 132 -6.35 0.12 7.23
N PHE A 133 -7.33 0.27 6.33
CA PHE A 133 -8.40 -0.69 6.15
C PHE A 133 -8.57 -0.95 4.67
N ASN A 134 -8.55 -2.22 4.27
CA ASN A 134 -8.60 -2.66 2.89
C ASN A 134 -9.64 -3.77 2.72
N PHE A 135 -10.23 -3.83 1.53
CA PHE A 135 -11.05 -4.95 1.10
C PHE A 135 -10.27 -5.77 0.08
N TYR A 136 -10.42 -7.09 0.11
CA TYR A 136 -9.76 -7.96 -0.86
C TYR A 136 -10.73 -9.02 -1.40
N ILE A 137 -10.42 -9.47 -2.61
CA ILE A 137 -11.06 -10.59 -3.28
C ILE A 137 -9.94 -11.48 -3.82
N ASN A 138 -9.85 -12.72 -3.36
CA ASN A 138 -8.97 -13.74 -3.95
C ASN A 138 -9.82 -14.68 -4.80
N ILE A 139 -9.36 -14.95 -6.01
CA ILE A 139 -9.99 -15.92 -6.91
C ILE A 139 -8.94 -16.97 -7.25
N GLU A 140 -9.19 -18.21 -6.85
CA GLU A 140 -8.32 -19.35 -7.10
C GLU A 140 -8.93 -20.24 -8.18
N PHE A 141 -8.13 -20.53 -9.20
CA PHE A 141 -8.48 -21.47 -10.27
C PHE A 141 -7.43 -22.57 -10.33
N GLY A 142 -7.84 -23.82 -10.06
CA GLY A 142 -6.97 -25.00 -10.15
C GLY A 142 -7.58 -26.07 -11.05
N LYS A 143 -6.78 -26.68 -11.92
CA LYS A 143 -7.16 -27.87 -12.70
C LYS A 143 -6.37 -29.06 -12.17
N ARG A 144 -7.07 -30.11 -11.72
CA ARG A 144 -6.41 -31.34 -11.27
C ARG A 144 -6.16 -32.25 -12.47
N THR A 145 -4.99 -32.16 -13.09
CA THR A 145 -4.53 -33.14 -14.07
C THR A 145 -3.87 -34.30 -13.32
N ASN A 146 -4.39 -35.50 -13.47
CA ASN A 146 -3.75 -36.75 -13.06
C ASN A 146 -3.26 -37.46 -14.33
#